data_AF-A0AAN8VXN1-F1
#
_entry.id   AF-A0AAN8VXN1-F1
#
_cell.length_a   1.000
_cell.length_b   1.000
_cell.length_c   1.000
_cell.angle_alpha   90.00
_cell.angle_beta   90.00
_cell.angle_gamma   90.00
#
_symmetry.space_group_name_H-M   'P 1'
#
loop_
_entity.id
_entity.type
_entity.pdbx_description
1 polymer ?
#
loop_
_entity_poly.entity_id
_entity_poly.type
_entity_poly.pdbx_seq_one_letter_code
_entity_poly.pdbx_strand_id
1 'polypeptide(L)'
;MQVHITQGDYDGRAVLISWVAMDEAGPSRVQYGTSRKYGFAAEGASNKLHILPVQVWIYPSLCCRCSSGDLGQTYNSRSTLDHYMQSRAQAVLFVGDLSYTDRYQYNDVGIQWDSWGRFVECSTAYQPWIWTAGNHEIEYMPWMGEVVPFKSYLHRYATPHAASQSSTPLWYAIRRASAHIIMLSSYSPFVKYTPQYMWLYEELQRVDHGLLFLCMFPCTIVMRHTSGRVRVCEPSLKVGLSNPRLI
;
A
#
# COMPACT_ATOMS: atom_id res chain seq x y z
N MET A 1 -19.87 3.39 -0.25
CA MET A 1 -18.94 3.42 -1.40
C MET A 1 -17.66 2.72 -0.95
N GLN A 2 -16.54 2.79 -1.67
CA GLN A 2 -15.28 2.15 -1.25
C GLN A 2 -14.10 3.12 -1.43
N VAL A 3 -14.25 4.32 -0.88
CA VAL A 3 -13.28 5.41 -1.05
C VAL A 3 -12.01 5.10 -0.27
N HIS A 4 -10.87 5.19 -0.94
CA HIS A 4 -9.57 5.09 -0.29
C HIS A 4 -8.54 5.95 -1.01
N ILE A 5 -7.56 6.45 -0.25
CA ILE A 5 -6.45 7.24 -0.76
C ILE A 5 -5.10 6.60 -0.43
N THR A 6 -4.11 6.82 -1.28
CA THR A 6 -2.71 6.47 -1.01
C THR A 6 -1.78 7.53 -1.59
N GLN A 7 -0.49 7.51 -1.23
CA GLN A 7 0.48 8.43 -1.81
C GLN A 7 0.64 8.14 -3.32
N GLY A 8 0.66 9.19 -4.14
CA GLY A 8 0.63 9.09 -5.60
C GLY A 8 1.92 9.42 -6.32
N ASP A 9 2.92 9.93 -5.62
CA ASP A 9 4.25 10.22 -6.15
C ASP A 9 5.34 9.74 -5.19
N TYR A 10 6.59 9.94 -5.61
CA TYR A 10 7.74 9.50 -4.84
C TYR A 10 7.96 10.37 -3.59
N ASP A 11 7.69 11.68 -3.62
CA ASP A 11 8.06 12.61 -2.55
C ASP A 11 6.88 13.13 -1.69
N GLY A 12 5.67 12.61 -1.88
CA GLY A 12 4.50 12.93 -1.06
C GLY A 12 3.76 14.21 -1.46
N ARG A 13 3.91 14.66 -2.71
CA ARG A 13 3.21 15.81 -3.28
C ARG A 13 1.96 15.42 -4.05
N ALA A 14 1.71 14.13 -4.26
CA ALA A 14 0.50 13.65 -4.92
C ALA A 14 -0.19 12.55 -4.10
N VAL A 15 -1.49 12.40 -4.37
CA VAL A 15 -2.37 11.38 -3.78
C VAL A 15 -3.06 10.64 -4.91
N LEU A 16 -3.13 9.33 -4.83
CA LEU A 16 -4.05 8.52 -5.63
C LEU A 16 -5.37 8.40 -4.88
N ILE A 17 -6.46 8.82 -5.51
CA ILE A 17 -7.82 8.69 -4.99
C ILE A 17 -8.53 7.60 -5.76
N SER A 18 -9.12 6.65 -5.02
CA SER A 18 -9.80 5.47 -5.56
C SER A 18 -11.20 5.34 -4.99
N TRP A 19 -12.20 5.02 -5.82
CA TRP A 19 -13.55 4.65 -5.38
C TRP A 19 -14.26 3.75 -6.38
N VAL A 20 -15.26 3.01 -5.89
CA VAL A 20 -16.15 2.14 -6.68
C VAL A 20 -17.56 2.73 -6.75
N ALA A 21 -18.11 2.82 -7.96
CA ALA A 21 -19.50 3.17 -8.23
C ALA A 21 -20.30 1.89 -8.56
N MET A 22 -21.45 1.68 -7.91
CA MET A 22 -22.20 0.42 -7.99
C MET A 22 -23.23 0.37 -9.13
N ASP A 23 -23.85 1.51 -9.46
CA ASP A 23 -25.04 1.52 -10.33
C ASP A 23 -24.72 1.94 -11.77
N GLU A 24 -24.03 3.06 -11.97
CA GLU A 24 -23.65 3.57 -13.30
C GLU A 24 -22.18 3.98 -13.34
N ALA A 25 -21.58 3.93 -14.54
CA ALA A 25 -20.27 4.49 -14.82
C ALA A 25 -20.35 6.02 -14.70
N GLY A 26 -20.28 6.51 -13.47
CA GLY A 26 -20.21 7.94 -13.18
C GLY A 26 -18.94 8.58 -13.75
N PRO A 27 -18.88 9.91 -13.85
CA PRO A 27 -17.68 10.59 -14.30
C PRO A 27 -16.51 10.31 -13.35
N SER A 28 -15.35 9.94 -13.91
CA SER A 28 -14.08 9.81 -13.21
C SER A 28 -13.52 11.17 -12.79
N ARG A 29 -14.29 12.03 -12.12
CA ARG A 29 -13.89 13.41 -11.84
C ARG A 29 -13.84 13.68 -10.34
N VAL A 30 -12.68 14.13 -9.85
CA VAL A 30 -12.52 14.62 -8.48
C VAL A 30 -12.40 16.14 -8.50
N GLN A 31 -13.11 16.81 -7.60
CA GLN A 31 -12.93 18.23 -7.31
C GLN A 31 -12.11 18.38 -6.02
N TYR A 32 -11.13 19.27 -6.04
CA TYR A 32 -10.24 19.48 -4.90
C TYR A 32 -9.85 20.96 -4.73
N GLY A 33 -9.39 21.30 -3.53
CA GLY A 33 -8.97 22.65 -3.17
C GLY A 33 -8.78 22.82 -1.67
N THR A 34 -8.29 23.98 -1.26
CA THR A 34 -8.11 24.30 0.17
C THR A 34 -9.44 24.76 0.77
N SER A 35 -9.91 24.08 1.82
CA SER A 35 -11.01 24.47 2.74
C SER A 35 -12.15 25.30 2.12
N ARG A 36 -13.29 24.65 1.84
CA ARG A 36 -14.57 25.24 1.37
C ARG A 36 -14.54 25.91 -0.01
N LYS A 37 -13.43 25.85 -0.74
CA LYS A 37 -13.32 26.29 -2.14
C LYS A 37 -12.68 25.19 -2.99
N TYR A 38 -13.49 24.49 -3.78
CA TYR A 38 -13.02 23.49 -4.74
C TYR A 38 -12.67 24.19 -6.06
N GLY A 39 -11.44 24.70 -6.14
CA GLY A 39 -10.97 25.48 -7.29
C GLY A 39 -10.40 24.62 -8.43
N PHE A 40 -10.17 23.34 -8.19
CA PHE A 40 -9.50 22.45 -9.14
C PHE A 40 -10.33 21.19 -9.39
N ALA A 41 -10.11 20.58 -10.55
CA ALA A 41 -10.66 19.28 -10.88
C ALA A 41 -9.62 18.40 -11.59
N ALA A 42 -9.71 17.09 -11.39
CA ALA A 42 -8.89 16.09 -12.06
C ALA A 42 -9.78 15.00 -12.68
N GLU A 43 -9.36 14.44 -13.82
CA GLU A 43 -10.06 13.39 -14.57
C GLU A 43 -9.27 12.07 -14.58
N GLY A 44 -9.97 10.96 -14.30
CA GLY A 44 -9.40 9.63 -14.07
C GLY A 44 -9.61 8.67 -15.22
N ALA A 45 -8.91 7.53 -15.16
CA ALA A 45 -8.72 6.67 -16.32
C ALA A 45 -9.74 5.52 -16.52
N SER A 46 -10.66 5.25 -15.58
CA SER A 46 -11.45 4.01 -15.59
C SER A 46 -12.91 4.18 -15.16
N ASN A 47 -13.78 3.32 -15.70
CA ASN A 47 -15.25 3.38 -15.59
C ASN A 47 -15.85 2.52 -14.46
N LYS A 48 -15.04 1.75 -13.71
CA LYS A 48 -15.52 0.86 -12.62
C LYS A 48 -14.80 1.09 -11.28
N LEU A 49 -13.49 1.30 -11.33
CA LEU A 49 -12.70 1.86 -10.24
C LEU A 49 -12.04 3.13 -10.76
N HIS A 50 -12.37 4.27 -10.17
CA HIS A 50 -11.81 5.53 -10.60
C HIS A 50 -10.55 5.83 -9.81
N ILE A 51 -9.38 5.82 -10.48
CA ILE A 51 -8.09 6.14 -9.87
C ILE A 51 -7.61 7.49 -10.42
N LEU A 52 -7.20 8.38 -9.52
CA LEU A 52 -6.85 9.75 -9.85
C LEU A 52 -5.61 10.25 -9.12
N PRO A 53 -4.53 10.66 -9.84
CA PRO A 53 -3.42 11.39 -9.24
C PRO A 53 -3.82 12.85 -9.02
N VAL A 54 -3.86 13.28 -7.76
CA VAL A 54 -4.14 14.67 -7.36
C VAL A 54 -2.91 15.23 -6.66
N GLN A 55 -2.41 16.36 -7.14
CA GLN A 55 -1.31 17.05 -6.48
C GLN A 55 -1.82 17.76 -5.21
N VAL A 56 -1.37 17.31 -4.04
CA VAL A 56 -1.74 17.85 -2.72
C VAL A 56 -0.48 18.02 -1.89
N TRP A 57 -0.32 19.20 -1.29
CA TRP A 57 0.72 19.43 -0.29
C TRP A 57 0.35 18.72 1.01
N ILE A 58 0.80 17.48 1.17
CA ILE A 58 0.64 16.74 2.44
C ILE A 58 1.71 17.24 3.41
N TYR A 59 1.30 17.65 4.61
CA TYR A 59 2.23 18.15 5.62
C TYR A 59 3.31 17.10 5.98
N PRO A 60 4.58 17.50 6.16
CA PRO A 60 5.73 16.61 6.25
C PRO A 60 5.92 15.95 7.63
N SER A 61 4.86 15.72 8.40
CA SER A 61 4.99 15.07 9.71
C SER A 61 5.06 13.54 9.59
N LEU A 62 6.11 12.94 10.17
CA LEU A 62 6.31 11.50 10.24
C LEU A 62 5.49 10.91 11.39
N CYS A 63 4.16 10.87 11.26
CA CYS A 63 3.32 10.06 12.14
C CYS A 63 2.73 8.90 11.33
N CYS A 64 3.60 8.04 10.83
CA CYS A 64 3.20 6.77 10.22
C CYS A 64 3.15 5.72 11.33
N ARG A 65 2.01 5.08 11.55
CA ARG A 65 1.92 3.92 12.43
C ARG A 65 1.79 2.68 11.57
N CYS A 66 2.68 1.70 11.80
CA CYS A 66 2.53 0.39 11.21
C CYS A 66 1.32 -0.27 11.87
N SER A 67 0.28 -0.55 11.10
CA SER A 67 -0.67 -1.57 11.50
C SER A 67 0.02 -2.89 11.20
N SER A 68 0.07 -3.80 12.19
CA SER A 68 0.26 -5.21 11.87
C SER A 68 -0.71 -5.55 10.74
N GLY A 69 -0.23 -6.25 9.71
CA GLY A 69 -1.06 -6.71 8.59
C GLY A 69 -2.17 -7.62 9.11
N ASP A 70 -2.80 -8.38 8.23
CA ASP A 70 -3.76 -9.40 8.67
C ASP A 70 -5.04 -8.80 9.28
N LEU A 71 -5.51 -7.65 8.76
CA LEU A 71 -6.65 -6.96 9.35
C LEU A 71 -7.92 -7.81 9.23
N GLY A 72 -8.27 -8.26 8.02
CA GLY A 72 -9.55 -8.91 7.76
C GLY A 72 -10.73 -8.01 8.12
N GLN A 73 -11.87 -8.63 8.43
CA GLN A 73 -13.15 -7.93 8.69
C GLN A 73 -13.94 -8.55 9.85
N THR A 74 -13.24 -8.87 10.95
CA THR A 74 -13.81 -9.42 12.19
C THR A 74 -14.06 -8.33 13.24
N TYR A 75 -14.68 -8.71 14.37
CA TYR A 75 -14.81 -7.80 15.53
C TYR A 75 -13.46 -7.33 16.08
N ASN A 76 -12.44 -8.19 16.06
CA ASN A 76 -11.08 -7.82 16.46
C ASN A 76 -10.47 -6.81 15.48
N SER A 77 -10.73 -6.99 14.18
CA SER A 77 -10.32 -6.07 13.12
C SER A 77 -10.88 -4.68 13.36
N ARG A 78 -12.16 -4.59 13.73
CA ARG A 78 -12.82 -3.32 14.08
C ARG A 78 -12.19 -2.66 15.31
N SER A 79 -11.95 -3.43 16.37
CA SER A 79 -11.29 -2.92 17.58
C SER A 79 -9.90 -2.35 17.28
N THR A 80 -9.11 -3.05 16.45
CA THR A 80 -7.80 -2.58 15.98
C THR A 80 -7.91 -1.27 15.20
N LEU A 81 -8.88 -1.18 14.28
CA LEU A 81 -9.12 0.04 13.50
C LEU A 81 -9.55 1.21 14.40
N ASP A 82 -10.45 0.97 15.36
CA ASP A 82 -10.92 1.99 16.30
C ASP A 82 -9.77 2.51 17.19
N HIS A 83 -8.92 1.63 17.70
CA HIS A 83 -7.71 2.02 18.45
C HIS A 83 -6.72 2.80 17.58
N TYR A 84 -6.56 2.42 16.31
CA TYR A 84 -5.72 3.16 15.38
C TYR A 84 -6.26 4.58 15.13
N MET A 85 -7.57 4.74 14.92
CA MET A 85 -8.20 6.04 14.69
C MET A 85 -8.05 6.99 15.89
N GLN A 86 -7.92 6.44 17.11
CA GLN A 86 -7.63 7.22 18.32
C GLN A 86 -6.16 7.67 18.43
N SER A 87 -5.24 7.01 17.71
CA SER A 87 -3.79 7.23 17.84
C SER A 87 -3.26 8.51 17.19
N ARG A 88 -4.11 9.26 16.46
CA ARG A 88 -3.76 10.48 15.69
C ARG A 88 -2.65 10.28 14.65
N ALA A 89 -2.39 9.03 14.25
CA ALA A 89 -1.54 8.73 13.11
C ALA A 89 -2.09 9.39 11.84
N GLN A 90 -1.19 9.67 10.90
CA GLN A 90 -1.48 10.40 9.66
C GLN A 90 -1.32 9.54 8.40
N ALA A 91 -0.82 8.32 8.58
CA ALA A 91 -0.68 7.31 7.54
C ALA A 91 -0.57 5.92 8.16
N VAL A 92 -1.04 4.92 7.41
CA VAL A 92 -0.88 3.50 7.74
C VAL A 92 0.14 2.90 6.80
N LEU A 93 1.13 2.19 7.35
CA LEU A 93 1.89 1.20 6.59
C LEU A 93 1.18 -0.15 6.79
N PHE A 94 0.61 -0.71 5.71
CA PHE A 94 -0.22 -1.92 5.77
C PHE A 94 0.53 -3.10 5.15
N VAL A 95 0.91 -4.09 5.96
CA VAL A 95 1.84 -5.17 5.59
C VAL A 95 1.16 -6.46 5.11
N GLY A 96 0.23 -6.33 4.17
CA GLY A 96 -0.43 -7.46 3.52
C GLY A 96 -1.61 -8.05 4.28
N ASP A 97 -2.30 -8.98 3.61
CA ASP A 97 -3.47 -9.72 4.08
C ASP A 97 -4.61 -8.79 4.51
N LEU A 98 -5.22 -8.17 3.49
CA LEU A 98 -6.24 -7.14 3.64
C LEU A 98 -7.56 -7.76 4.11
N SER A 99 -8.23 -8.48 3.23
CA SER A 99 -9.65 -8.83 3.36
C SER A 99 -9.90 -10.28 3.77
N TYR A 100 -8.95 -11.18 3.52
CA TYR A 100 -9.12 -12.64 3.65
C TYR A 100 -10.31 -13.18 2.83
N THR A 101 -10.55 -12.60 1.66
CA THR A 101 -11.62 -12.97 0.72
C THR A 101 -11.40 -14.31 0.06
N ASP A 102 -10.16 -14.77 0.01
CA ASP A 102 -9.77 -16.07 -0.55
C ASP A 102 -10.32 -17.28 0.22
N ARG A 103 -10.90 -17.05 1.40
CA ARG A 103 -11.65 -18.06 2.18
C ARG A 103 -13.07 -18.30 1.65
N TYR A 104 -13.53 -17.49 0.70
CA TYR A 104 -14.86 -17.55 0.11
C TYR A 104 -14.79 -18.07 -1.34
N GLN A 105 -15.94 -18.37 -1.94
CA GLN A 105 -16.00 -18.96 -3.28
C GLN A 105 -16.88 -18.13 -4.22
N TYR A 106 -16.54 -18.14 -5.51
CA TYR A 106 -17.33 -17.49 -6.57
C TYR A 106 -17.64 -16.01 -6.27
N ASN A 107 -18.91 -15.61 -6.35
CA ASN A 107 -19.35 -14.23 -6.17
C ASN A 107 -19.07 -13.69 -4.76
N ASP A 108 -18.97 -14.56 -3.77
CA ASP A 108 -18.72 -14.16 -2.39
C ASP A 108 -17.34 -13.52 -2.22
N VAL A 109 -16.34 -13.90 -3.04
CA VAL A 109 -15.01 -13.28 -3.03
C VAL A 109 -15.12 -11.78 -3.33
N GLY A 110 -15.87 -11.40 -4.37
CA GLY A 110 -16.09 -10.01 -4.75
C GLY A 110 -16.86 -9.23 -3.70
N ILE A 111 -17.94 -9.82 -3.16
CA ILE A 111 -18.77 -9.20 -2.12
C ILE A 111 -17.94 -8.91 -0.86
N GLN A 112 -17.06 -9.84 -0.49
CA GLN A 112 -16.23 -9.70 0.70
C GLN A 112 -15.13 -8.65 0.52
N TRP A 113 -14.61 -8.44 -0.69
CA TRP A 113 -13.77 -7.28 -1.00
C TRP A 113 -14.54 -5.98 -0.84
N ASP A 114 -15.78 -5.94 -1.35
CA ASP A 114 -16.63 -4.73 -1.28
C ASP A 114 -17.06 -4.41 0.16
N SER A 115 -17.28 -5.44 0.99
CA SER A 115 -17.50 -5.32 2.42
C SER A 115 -16.27 -4.74 3.12
N TRP A 116 -15.09 -5.30 2.86
CA TRP A 116 -13.84 -4.83 3.47
C TRP A 116 -13.52 -3.38 3.08
N GLY A 117 -13.68 -3.01 1.80
CA GLY A 117 -13.48 -1.65 1.33
C GLY A 117 -14.38 -0.63 2.04
N ARG A 118 -15.65 -0.98 2.27
CA ARG A 118 -16.59 -0.18 3.07
C ARG A 118 -16.18 -0.09 4.55
N PHE A 119 -15.65 -1.18 5.10
CA PHE A 119 -15.22 -1.24 6.49
C PHE A 119 -14.04 -0.31 6.78
N VAL A 120 -13.03 -0.27 5.91
CA VAL A 120 -11.83 0.58 6.11
C VAL A 120 -11.97 2.02 5.62
N GLU A 121 -13.03 2.33 4.83
CA GLU A 121 -13.29 3.66 4.24
C GLU A 121 -13.23 4.80 5.27
N CYS A 122 -13.70 4.55 6.49
CA CYS A 122 -13.69 5.54 7.58
C CYS A 122 -12.28 6.02 7.95
N SER A 123 -11.25 5.26 7.59
CA SER A 123 -9.85 5.61 7.76
C SER A 123 -9.20 5.95 6.42
N THR A 124 -9.29 5.04 5.45
CA THR A 124 -8.57 5.12 4.18
C THR A 124 -9.03 6.28 3.31
N ALA A 125 -10.22 6.85 3.49
CA ALA A 125 -10.67 8.02 2.75
C ALA A 125 -10.02 9.33 3.24
N TYR A 126 -9.52 9.37 4.48
CA TYR A 126 -9.02 10.59 5.12
C TYR A 126 -7.51 10.60 5.30
N GLN A 127 -6.88 9.43 5.31
CA GLN A 127 -5.44 9.30 5.40
C GLN A 127 -4.91 8.18 4.50
N PRO A 128 -3.74 8.37 3.91
CA PRO A 128 -3.15 7.40 3.01
C PRO A 128 -2.73 6.12 3.73
N TRP A 129 -3.16 5.00 3.17
CA TRP A 129 -2.65 3.67 3.51
C TRP A 129 -1.65 3.24 2.43
N ILE A 130 -0.48 2.77 2.84
CA ILE A 130 0.59 2.32 1.95
C ILE A 130 0.52 0.80 1.88
N TRP A 131 0.16 0.29 0.70
CA TRP A 131 -0.25 -1.09 0.49
C TRP A 131 0.93 -2.03 0.24
N THR A 132 0.84 -3.24 0.81
CA THR A 132 1.68 -4.40 0.46
C THR A 132 0.73 -5.55 0.12
N ALA A 133 1.13 -6.42 -0.82
CA ALA A 133 0.38 -7.64 -1.12
C ALA A 133 0.87 -8.82 -0.26
N GLY A 134 -0.02 -9.42 0.53
CA GLY A 134 0.21 -10.65 1.28
C GLY A 134 -0.16 -11.92 0.49
N ASN A 135 -0.16 -13.08 1.14
CA ASN A 135 -0.57 -14.32 0.47
C ASN A 135 -2.07 -14.36 0.20
N HIS A 136 -2.88 -13.74 1.08
CA HIS A 136 -4.33 -13.71 0.90
C HIS A 136 -4.76 -12.86 -0.30
N GLU A 137 -3.85 -12.02 -0.84
CA GLU A 137 -4.07 -11.29 -2.10
C GLU A 137 -3.72 -12.10 -3.36
N ILE A 138 -3.04 -13.26 -3.26
CA ILE A 138 -2.67 -14.06 -4.44
C ILE A 138 -3.92 -14.52 -5.19
N GLU A 139 -4.93 -15.00 -4.46
CA GLU A 139 -6.21 -15.48 -5.01
C GLU A 139 -6.07 -16.50 -6.18
N TYR A 140 -5.08 -17.39 -6.11
CA TYR A 140 -4.90 -18.43 -7.11
C TYR A 140 -5.84 -19.61 -6.83
N MET A 141 -6.96 -19.67 -7.55
CA MET A 141 -8.04 -20.64 -7.37
C MET A 141 -8.44 -21.30 -8.71
N PRO A 142 -7.68 -22.31 -9.18
CA PRO A 142 -7.91 -22.93 -10.48
C PRO A 142 -9.29 -23.56 -10.64
N TRP A 143 -9.89 -24.07 -9.56
CA TRP A 143 -11.21 -24.72 -9.58
C TRP A 143 -12.36 -23.78 -9.95
N MET A 144 -12.17 -22.45 -9.84
CA MET A 144 -13.13 -21.43 -10.26
C MET A 144 -12.67 -20.65 -11.49
N GLY A 145 -11.59 -21.09 -12.15
CA GLY A 145 -11.03 -20.41 -13.33
C GLY A 145 -10.20 -19.17 -13.02
N GLU A 146 -9.92 -18.86 -11.75
CA GLU A 146 -9.08 -17.74 -11.34
C GLU A 146 -7.62 -18.20 -11.21
N VAL A 147 -6.86 -18.07 -12.30
CA VAL A 147 -5.45 -18.50 -12.39
C VAL A 147 -4.46 -17.34 -12.50
N VAL A 148 -4.96 -16.10 -12.46
CA VAL A 148 -4.13 -14.89 -12.53
C VAL A 148 -3.91 -14.37 -11.11
N PRO A 149 -2.67 -14.44 -10.58
CA PRO A 149 -2.38 -13.96 -9.22
C PRO A 149 -2.67 -12.47 -9.05
N PHE A 150 -3.08 -12.07 -7.85
CA PHE A 150 -3.28 -10.67 -7.43
C PHE A 150 -4.34 -9.89 -8.21
N LYS A 151 -5.18 -10.56 -9.00
CA LYS A 151 -6.16 -9.91 -9.88
C LYS A 151 -7.04 -8.91 -9.11
N SER A 152 -7.71 -9.33 -8.05
CA SER A 152 -8.60 -8.43 -7.28
C SER A 152 -7.82 -7.31 -6.60
N TYR A 153 -6.67 -7.62 -6.00
CA TYR A 153 -5.81 -6.62 -5.35
C TYR A 153 -5.37 -5.53 -6.34
N LEU A 154 -4.81 -5.93 -7.49
CA LEU A 154 -4.31 -5.01 -8.52
C LEU A 154 -5.42 -4.17 -9.17
N HIS A 155 -6.63 -4.71 -9.25
CA HIS A 155 -7.79 -3.97 -9.74
C HIS A 155 -8.39 -3.00 -8.72
N ARG A 156 -8.09 -3.15 -7.43
CA ARG A 156 -8.71 -2.38 -6.33
C ARG A 156 -7.76 -1.36 -5.71
N TYR A 157 -6.50 -1.72 -5.49
CA TYR A 157 -5.53 -0.91 -4.75
C TYR A 157 -4.35 -0.51 -5.64
N ALA A 158 -4.39 0.72 -6.14
CA ALA A 158 -3.29 1.29 -6.91
C ALA A 158 -2.11 1.64 -6.00
N THR A 159 -0.89 1.57 -6.56
CA THR A 159 0.35 1.98 -5.87
C THR A 159 1.18 2.90 -6.78
N PRO A 160 1.99 3.82 -6.21
CA PRO A 160 2.81 4.77 -6.96
C PRO A 160 4.09 4.14 -7.54
N HIS A 161 4.04 2.86 -7.95
CA HIS A 161 5.21 2.09 -8.37
C HIS A 161 6.03 2.70 -9.51
N ALA A 162 5.35 3.33 -10.47
CA ALA A 162 6.01 4.02 -11.57
C ALA A 162 6.86 5.21 -11.08
N ALA A 163 6.48 5.87 -9.99
CA ALA A 163 7.23 6.99 -9.42
C ALA A 163 8.58 6.55 -8.83
N SER A 164 8.68 5.30 -8.36
CA SER A 164 9.94 4.67 -7.94
C SER A 164 10.61 3.86 -9.05
N GLN A 165 10.19 4.00 -10.31
CA GLN A 165 10.72 3.27 -11.46
C GLN A 165 10.61 1.74 -11.33
N SER A 166 9.61 1.27 -10.58
CA SER A 166 9.26 -0.15 -10.56
C SER A 166 8.38 -0.49 -11.77
N SER A 167 8.54 -1.70 -12.29
CA SER A 167 7.75 -2.22 -13.42
C SER A 167 6.39 -2.80 -13.01
N THR A 168 6.08 -2.86 -11.72
CA THR A 168 4.82 -3.47 -11.23
C THR A 168 4.33 -2.84 -9.92
N PRO A 169 3.01 -2.83 -9.67
CA PRO A 169 2.44 -2.34 -8.41
C PRO A 169 2.84 -3.11 -7.15
N LEU A 170 3.43 -4.30 -7.27
CA LEU A 170 3.71 -5.23 -6.16
C LEU A 170 4.97 -4.88 -5.35
N TRP A 171 5.92 -4.14 -5.92
CA TRP A 171 7.08 -3.61 -5.20
C TRP A 171 7.36 -2.19 -5.65
N TYR A 172 7.60 -1.30 -4.70
CA TYR A 172 7.79 0.12 -4.97
C TYR A 172 8.40 0.83 -3.76
N ALA A 173 8.78 2.08 -3.94
CA ALA A 173 9.28 2.91 -2.85
C ALA A 173 8.60 4.27 -2.84
N ILE A 174 8.54 4.86 -1.66
CA ILE A 174 8.09 6.23 -1.44
C ILE A 174 8.95 6.90 -0.39
N ARG A 175 9.03 8.23 -0.47
CA ARG A 175 9.56 9.08 0.58
C ARG A 175 8.40 9.84 1.20
N ARG A 176 8.41 9.87 2.52
CA ARG A 176 7.44 10.63 3.29
C ARG A 176 8.10 11.18 4.53
N ALA A 177 7.99 12.50 4.70
CA ALA A 177 8.68 13.20 5.78
C ALA A 177 10.17 12.83 5.79
N SER A 178 10.68 12.30 6.91
CA SER A 178 12.07 11.84 7.05
C SER A 178 12.27 10.34 6.82
N ALA A 179 11.32 9.63 6.21
CA ALA A 179 11.42 8.20 5.94
C ALA A 179 11.45 7.87 4.44
N HIS A 180 12.35 6.95 4.09
CA HIS A 180 12.38 6.24 2.82
C HIS A 180 11.81 4.84 3.05
N ILE A 181 10.65 4.58 2.45
CA ILE A 181 9.87 3.36 2.65
C ILE A 181 9.97 2.52 1.37
N ILE A 182 10.42 1.28 1.50
CA ILE A 182 10.49 0.29 0.43
C ILE A 182 9.49 -0.82 0.72
N MET A 183 8.58 -1.04 -0.22
CA MET A 183 7.56 -2.07 -0.19
C MET A 183 7.99 -3.20 -1.13
N LEU A 184 8.11 -4.43 -0.59
CA LEU A 184 8.52 -5.60 -1.35
C LEU A 184 7.40 -6.65 -1.38
N SER A 185 7.41 -7.46 -2.44
CA SER A 185 6.49 -8.59 -2.58
C SER A 185 7.18 -9.90 -2.18
N SER A 186 6.70 -10.55 -1.12
CA SER A 186 7.19 -11.89 -0.71
C SER A 186 6.81 -13.00 -1.70
N TYR A 187 5.78 -12.77 -2.51
CA TYR A 187 5.18 -13.78 -3.40
C TYR A 187 5.49 -13.54 -4.88
N SER A 188 6.52 -12.72 -5.15
CA SER A 188 7.06 -12.48 -6.49
C SER A 188 8.52 -12.94 -6.54
N PRO A 189 9.10 -13.25 -7.71
CA PRO A 189 10.50 -13.66 -7.81
C PRO A 189 11.47 -12.58 -7.29
N PHE A 190 12.22 -12.88 -6.23
CA PHE A 190 13.17 -11.94 -5.57
C PHE A 190 14.63 -12.43 -5.54
N VAL A 191 14.95 -13.53 -6.23
CA VAL A 191 16.34 -14.04 -6.30
C VAL A 191 17.22 -13.16 -7.20
N LYS A 192 18.55 -13.35 -7.13
CA LYS A 192 19.50 -12.57 -7.93
C LYS A 192 19.08 -12.57 -9.41
N TYR A 193 19.14 -11.38 -10.01
CA TYR A 193 18.77 -11.10 -11.40
C TYR A 193 17.26 -11.12 -11.73
N THR A 194 16.37 -11.29 -10.75
CA THR A 194 14.94 -11.03 -11.01
C THR A 194 14.64 -9.53 -11.07
N PRO A 195 13.52 -9.12 -11.69
CA PRO A 195 13.14 -7.71 -11.75
C PRO A 195 13.06 -7.04 -10.37
N GLN A 196 12.47 -7.69 -9.37
CA GLN A 196 12.40 -7.16 -8.00
C GLN A 196 13.79 -7.00 -7.37
N TYR A 197 14.69 -7.96 -7.59
CA TYR A 197 16.06 -7.89 -7.07
C TYR A 197 16.85 -6.73 -7.71
N MET A 198 16.80 -6.62 -9.03
CA MET A 198 17.51 -5.57 -9.77
C MET A 198 16.98 -4.18 -9.38
N TRP A 199 15.65 -4.03 -9.33
CA TRP A 199 15.02 -2.79 -8.89
C TRP A 199 15.42 -2.43 -7.45
N LEU A 200 15.37 -3.39 -6.51
CA LEU A 200 15.76 -3.14 -5.12
C LEU A 200 17.24 -2.72 -5.02
N TYR A 201 18.11 -3.34 -5.80
CA TYR A 201 19.53 -3.00 -5.82
C TYR A 201 19.76 -1.54 -6.26
N GLU A 202 19.04 -1.07 -7.27
CA GLU A 202 19.08 0.33 -7.73
C GLU A 202 18.44 1.27 -6.71
N GLU A 203 17.32 0.88 -6.11
CA GLU A 203 16.60 1.71 -5.14
C GLU A 203 17.41 1.92 -3.85
N LEU A 204 18.15 0.89 -3.40
CA LEU A 204 19.05 1.01 -2.24
C LEU A 204 20.18 2.02 -2.46
N GLN A 205 20.59 2.29 -3.70
CA GLN A 205 21.59 3.31 -4.02
C GLN A 205 21.01 4.73 -3.97
N ARG A 206 19.67 4.86 -4.00
CA ARG A 206 18.96 6.14 -3.92
C ARG A 206 18.63 6.54 -2.49
N VAL A 207 18.85 5.67 -1.51
CA VAL A 207 18.56 5.97 -0.10
C VAL A 207 19.55 7.02 0.40
N ASP A 208 19.03 8.16 0.83
CA ASP A 208 19.81 9.17 1.52
C ASP A 208 20.14 8.68 2.95
N HIS A 209 21.42 8.70 3.32
CA HIS A 209 21.92 8.27 4.63
C HIS A 209 21.43 9.16 5.80
N GLY A 210 20.77 10.29 5.52
CA GLY A 210 20.09 11.12 6.51
C GLY A 210 18.65 10.71 6.84
N LEU A 211 18.04 9.80 6.06
CA LEU A 211 16.64 9.39 6.23
C LEU A 211 16.50 8.09 7.03
N LEU A 212 15.35 7.93 7.69
CA LEU A 212 14.93 6.64 8.27
C LEU A 212 14.64 5.65 7.14
N PHE A 213 15.32 4.51 7.17
CA PHE A 213 15.11 3.45 6.19
C PHE A 213 14.14 2.38 6.72
N LEU A 214 13.04 2.16 6.00
CA LEU A 214 12.03 1.15 6.30
C LEU A 214 11.88 0.21 5.10
N CYS A 215 12.20 -1.07 5.28
CA CYS A 215 11.93 -2.11 4.30
C CYS A 215 10.84 -3.03 4.81
N MET A 216 9.76 -3.15 4.05
CA MET A 216 8.52 -3.80 4.44
C MET A 216 8.28 -5.02 3.55
N PHE A 217 8.15 -6.17 4.19
CA PHE A 217 7.59 -7.38 3.59
C PHE A 217 6.23 -7.66 4.25
N PRO A 218 5.35 -8.43 3.59
CA PRO A 218 4.25 -9.09 4.29
C PRO A 218 4.72 -9.71 5.61
N CYS A 219 4.10 -9.28 6.71
CA CYS A 219 4.38 -9.70 8.09
C CYS A 219 5.81 -9.45 8.64
N THR A 220 6.73 -8.75 7.94
CA THR A 220 8.09 -8.45 8.44
C THR A 220 8.49 -7.00 8.18
N ILE A 221 8.98 -6.33 9.22
CA ILE A 221 9.46 -4.94 9.14
C ILE A 221 10.93 -4.87 9.50
N VAL A 222 11.74 -4.37 8.57
CA VAL A 222 13.16 -4.07 8.79
C VAL A 222 13.33 -2.56 8.88
N MET A 223 13.64 -2.06 10.09
CA MET A 223 13.96 -0.65 10.30
C MET A 223 15.46 -0.48 10.51
N ARG A 224 16.06 0.50 9.82
CA ARG A 224 17.44 0.91 10.10
C ARG A 224 17.46 2.41 10.39
N HIS A 225 17.89 2.75 11.60
CA HIS A 225 18.15 4.14 11.97
C HIS A 225 19.58 4.53 11.58
N THR A 226 19.79 5.81 11.25
CA THR A 226 21.07 6.41 10.84
C THR A 226 22.18 6.26 11.88
N SER A 227 21.84 5.96 13.14
CA SER A 227 22.80 5.62 14.21
C SER A 227 23.32 4.17 14.19
N GLY A 228 23.08 3.40 13.12
CA GLY A 228 23.61 2.05 12.94
C GLY A 228 22.86 0.93 13.66
N ARG A 229 21.79 1.22 14.41
CA ARG A 229 20.90 0.19 14.98
C ARG A 229 19.88 -0.26 13.93
N VAL A 230 20.03 -1.51 13.46
CA VAL A 230 18.97 -2.25 12.77
C VAL A 230 18.03 -2.80 13.84
N ARG A 231 16.73 -2.48 13.77
CA ARG A 231 15.69 -3.20 14.52
C ARG A 231 14.88 -4.00 13.50
N VAL A 232 15.03 -5.31 13.56
CA VAL A 232 14.16 -6.24 12.84
C VAL A 232 12.99 -6.56 13.77
N CYS A 233 11.77 -6.23 13.35
CA CYS A 233 10.56 -6.79 13.94
C CYS A 233 10.23 -8.06 13.15
N GLU A 234 10.82 -9.18 13.57
CA GLU A 234 10.64 -10.51 12.98
C GLU A 234 9.66 -11.34 13.83
N PRO A 235 8.93 -12.26 13.19
CA PRO A 235 9.00 -13.65 13.57
C PRO A 235 9.69 -14.41 12.44
N SER A 236 11.00 -14.56 12.56
CA SER A 236 11.83 -15.55 11.85
C SER A 236 11.75 -15.52 10.31
N LEU A 237 12.44 -14.57 9.69
CA LEU A 237 12.98 -14.75 8.34
C LEU A 237 14.28 -13.95 8.19
N LYS A 238 15.39 -14.60 8.58
CA LYS A 238 16.75 -14.10 8.33
C LYS A 238 16.96 -14.00 6.81
N VAL A 239 16.68 -12.83 6.24
CA VAL A 239 17.24 -12.46 4.96
C VAL A 239 18.75 -12.36 5.18
N GLY A 240 19.48 -13.34 4.65
CA GLY A 240 20.94 -13.38 4.68
C GLY A 240 21.54 -12.23 3.88
N LEU A 241 21.54 -11.02 4.44
CA LEU A 241 22.48 -9.96 4.08
C LEU A 241 23.80 -10.22 4.81
N SER A 242 24.41 -11.38 4.56
CA SER A 242 25.79 -11.62 4.93
C SER A 242 26.69 -11.05 3.83
N ASN A 243 27.01 -9.76 3.92
CA ASN A 243 28.37 -9.34 3.61
C ASN A 243 28.75 -8.05 4.37
N PRO A 244 29.68 -8.13 5.34
CA PRO A 244 30.31 -6.95 5.92
C PRO A 244 31.38 -6.45 4.93
N ARG A 245 31.35 -5.16 4.61
CA ARG A 245 32.23 -4.40 3.69
C ARG A 245 31.60 -4.10 2.33
N LEU A 246 30.83 -3.02 2.30
CA LEU A 246 30.90 -2.06 1.20
C LEU A 246 31.25 -0.72 1.86
N ILE A 247 32.21 -0.04 1.23
CA ILE A 247 33.04 1.07 1.71
C ILE A 247 32.19 2.28 2.09
#